data_AF-A0AAN8IZM6-F1
#
_entry.id   AF-A0AAN8IZM6-F1
#
_cell.length_a   1.000
_cell.length_b   1.000
_cell.length_c   1.000
_cell.angle_alpha   90.00
_cell.angle_beta   90.00
_cell.angle_gamma   90.00
#
_symmetry.space_group_name_H-M   'P 1'
#
loop_
_entity.id
_entity.type
_entity.pdbx_description
1 polymer ?
#
loop_
_entity_poly.entity_id
_entity_poly.type
_entity_poly.pdbx_seq_one_letter_code
_entity_poly.pdbx_strand_id
1 'polypeptide(L)'
;MNIPHTTIATYMNHQRSVLHPAINFEWKEFQAQNIASVQQNEKGITVGGDGRADTPGHNAKFGCYTMLDVEKSVVFDIKLVQVSLYSYLSRCSSQITDGYYKLCVNPQL
;
A
#
# COMPACT_ATOMS: atom_id res chain seq x y z
N MET A 1 5.43 -9.33 43.99
CA MET A 1 5.90 -9.73 42.64
C MET A 1 5.62 -8.55 41.71
N ASN A 2 6.66 -7.88 41.21
CA ASN A 2 6.52 -6.71 40.33
C ASN A 2 6.69 -7.18 38.88
N ILE A 3 5.59 -7.43 38.18
CA ILE A 3 5.62 -7.84 36.78
C ILE A 3 5.54 -6.56 35.94
N PRO A 4 6.57 -6.21 35.16
CA PRO A 4 6.50 -5.06 34.27
C PRO A 4 5.36 -5.28 33.26
N HIS A 5 4.39 -4.37 33.27
CA HIS A 5 3.26 -4.39 32.34
C HIS A 5 3.35 -3.17 31.42
N THR A 6 3.48 -3.41 30.12
CA THR A 6 3.42 -2.35 29.11
C THR A 6 1.96 -2.06 28.80
N THR A 7 1.53 -0.81 28.95
CA THR A 7 0.17 -0.42 28.57
C THR A 7 -0.01 -0.50 27.05
N ILE A 8 -1.24 -0.72 26.60
CA ILE A 8 -1.58 -0.70 25.17
C ILE A 8 -1.15 0.63 24.52
N ALA A 9 -1.29 1.76 25.23
CA ALA A 9 -0.89 3.07 24.74
C ALA A 9 0.63 3.16 24.54
N THR A 10 1.41 2.67 25.50
CA THR A 10 2.87 2.61 25.39
C THR A 10 3.31 1.74 24.21
N TYR A 11 2.70 0.56 24.06
CA TYR A 11 2.96 -0.35 22.94
C TYR A 11 2.66 0.31 21.58
N MET A 12 1.47 0.90 21.42
CA MET A 12 1.05 1.55 20.17
C MET A 12 1.90 2.79 19.85
N ASN A 13 2.33 3.55 20.86
CA ASN A 13 3.24 4.67 20.68
C ASN A 13 4.60 4.20 20.18
N HIS A 14 5.14 3.14 20.78
CA HIS A 14 6.41 2.57 20.37
C HIS A 14 6.36 2.01 18.95
N GLN A 15 5.28 1.33 18.57
CA GLN A 15 5.09 0.87 17.20
C GLN A 15 5.04 2.05 16.21
N ARG A 16 4.31 3.11 16.54
CA ARG A 16 4.21 4.30 15.67
C ARG A 16 5.54 5.04 15.50
N SER A 17 6.36 5.11 16.55
CA SER A 17 7.61 5.88 16.51
C SER A 17 8.81 5.08 16.01
N VAL A 18 8.82 3.76 16.19
CA VAL A 18 9.98 2.92 15.87
C VAL A 18 9.66 1.88 14.80
N LEU A 19 8.66 1.03 15.04
CA LEU A 19 8.41 -0.13 14.20
C LEU A 19 7.89 0.25 12.80
N HIS A 20 6.84 1.06 12.73
CA HIS A 20 6.23 1.43 11.45
C HIS A 20 7.18 2.23 10.56
N PRO A 21 7.95 3.23 11.08
CA PRO A 21 8.95 3.92 10.28
C PRO A 21 10.04 2.99 9.75
N ALA A 22 10.53 2.05 10.56
CA ALA A 22 11.55 1.10 10.13
C ALA A 22 11.05 0.18 9.00
N ILE A 23 9.84 -0.40 9.16
CA ILE A 23 9.22 -1.21 8.11
C ILE A 23 9.02 -0.41 6.82
N ASN A 24 8.55 0.84 6.93
CA ASN A 24 8.32 1.70 5.77
C ASN A 24 9.63 2.09 5.07
N PHE A 25 10.72 2.28 5.82
CA PHE A 25 12.03 2.55 5.26
C PHE A 25 12.54 1.34 4.45
N GLU A 26 12.59 0.16 5.06
CA GLU A 26 13.02 -1.07 4.38
C GLU A 26 12.15 -1.38 3.16
N TRP A 27 10.83 -1.19 3.28
CA TRP A 27 9.91 -1.37 2.16
C TRP A 27 10.22 -0.43 0.98
N LYS A 28 10.46 0.85 1.25
CA LYS A 28 10.77 1.83 0.20
C LYS A 28 12.10 1.54 -0.48
N GLU A 29 13.12 1.16 0.28
CA GLU A 29 14.42 0.77 -0.28
C GLU A 29 14.29 -0.47 -1.16
N PHE A 30 13.59 -1.50 -0.68
CA PHE A 30 13.30 -2.70 -1.46
C PHE A 30 12.54 -2.37 -2.75
N GLN A 31 11.50 -1.54 -2.67
CA GLN A 31 10.71 -1.14 -3.83
C GLN A 31 11.54 -0.35 -4.84
N ALA A 32 12.38 0.58 -4.39
CA ALA A 32 13.26 1.37 -5.26
C ALA A 32 14.27 0.48 -6.00
N GLN A 33 14.87 -0.49 -5.30
CA GLN A 33 15.82 -1.45 -5.90
C GLN A 33 15.14 -2.32 -6.97
N ASN A 34 13.93 -2.82 -6.69
CA ASN A 34 13.20 -3.62 -7.66
C ASN A 34 12.82 -2.82 -8.90
N ILE A 35 12.33 -1.58 -8.74
CA ILE A 35 12.01 -0.69 -9.86
C ILE A 35 13.26 -0.41 -10.70
N ALA A 36 14.40 -0.10 -10.06
CA ALA A 36 15.66 0.12 -10.77
C ALA A 36 16.10 -1.13 -11.55
N SER A 37 15.97 -2.32 -10.95
CA SER A 37 16.31 -3.58 -11.62
C SER A 37 15.45 -3.82 -12.88
N VAL A 38 14.19 -3.39 -12.83
CA VAL A 38 13.24 -3.58 -13.93
C VAL A 38 13.44 -2.54 -15.02
N GLN A 39 13.78 -1.31 -14.67
CA GLN A 39 14.17 -0.28 -15.64
C GLN A 39 15.44 -0.66 -16.41
N GLN A 40 16.35 -1.42 -15.79
CA GLN A 40 17.57 -1.94 -16.44
C GLN A 40 17.31 -3.15 -17.34
N ASN A 41 16.17 -3.84 -17.17
CA ASN A 41 15.81 -4.96 -18.03
C ASN A 41 15.15 -4.42 -19.31
N GLU A 42 15.79 -4.64 -20.46
CA GLU A 42 15.22 -4.28 -21.77
C GLU A 42 14.05 -5.18 -22.17
N LYS A 43 13.97 -6.38 -21.58
CA LYS A 43 12.78 -7.23 -21.67
C LYS A 43 11.68 -6.62 -20.82
N GLY A 44 10.53 -6.40 -21.45
CA GLY A 44 9.30 -6.00 -20.74
C GLY A 44 8.97 -6.94 -19.58
N ILE A 45 8.11 -6.45 -18.70
CA ILE A 45 7.82 -7.05 -17.40
C ILE A 45 6.37 -7.55 -17.41
N THR A 46 6.16 -8.77 -16.92
CA THR A 46 4.82 -9.34 -16.75
C THR A 46 4.32 -9.08 -15.32
N VAL A 47 3.33 -8.20 -15.16
CA VAL A 47 2.75 -7.86 -13.85
C VAL A 47 1.41 -8.55 -13.65
N GLY A 48 1.27 -9.22 -12.51
CA GLY A 48 0.01 -9.75 -11.99
C GLY A 48 -0.49 -8.88 -10.83
N GLY A 49 -1.79 -8.88 -10.59
CA GLY A 49 -2.39 -8.17 -9.46
C GLY A 49 -3.41 -9.06 -8.75
N ASP A 50 -3.42 -9.02 -7.42
CA ASP A 50 -4.46 -9.65 -6.60
C ASP A 50 -5.09 -8.64 -5.65
N GLY A 51 -6.40 -8.75 -5.49
CA GLY A 51 -7.22 -7.87 -4.66
C GLY A 51 -7.91 -8.67 -3.56
N ARG A 52 -7.60 -8.39 -2.30
CA ARG A 52 -8.21 -9.02 -1.13
C ARG A 52 -9.08 -8.02 -0.38
N ALA A 53 -10.37 -8.29 -0.28
CA ALA A 53 -11.30 -7.54 0.55
C ALA A 53 -11.52 -8.30 1.87
N ASP A 54 -10.59 -8.16 2.81
CA ASP A 54 -10.66 -8.89 4.08
C ASP A 54 -11.50 -8.12 5.12
N THR A 55 -12.82 -8.35 5.15
CA THR A 55 -13.65 -8.42 6.37
C THR A 55 -14.99 -9.13 6.07
N PRO A 56 -15.37 -10.20 6.80
CA PRO A 56 -16.72 -10.73 6.74
C PRO A 56 -17.65 -9.86 7.61
N GLY A 57 -18.23 -8.81 7.00
CA GLY A 57 -19.18 -7.90 7.65
C GLY A 57 -19.74 -6.88 6.67
N HIS A 58 -20.91 -6.29 6.98
CA HIS A 58 -21.77 -5.50 6.08
C HIS A 58 -21.15 -4.24 5.42
N ASN A 59 -19.84 -4.01 5.53
CA ASN A 59 -19.08 -3.05 4.73
C ASN A 59 -17.59 -3.39 4.84
N ALA A 60 -17.01 -3.99 3.80
CA ALA A 60 -15.56 -4.10 3.67
C ALA A 60 -14.97 -2.70 3.44
N LYS A 61 -14.62 -2.01 4.53
CA LYS A 61 -14.17 -0.62 4.51
C LYS A 61 -12.85 -0.43 3.77
N PHE A 62 -11.97 -1.42 3.81
CA PHE A 62 -10.67 -1.39 3.16
C PHE A 62 -10.43 -2.68 2.37
N GLY A 63 -9.90 -2.55 1.15
CA GLY A 63 -9.36 -3.64 0.36
C GLY A 63 -7.85 -3.48 0.22
N CYS A 64 -7.13 -4.59 0.17
CA CYS A 64 -5.72 -4.63 -0.17
C CYS A 64 -5.57 -5.01 -1.64
N TYR A 65 -4.80 -4.24 -2.40
CA TYR A 65 -4.40 -4.58 -3.77
C TYR A 65 -2.89 -4.77 -3.80
N THR A 66 -2.44 -5.92 -4.27
CA THR A 66 -1.03 -6.28 -4.37
C THR A 66 -0.68 -6.47 -5.84
N MET A 67 0.37 -5.80 -6.31
CA MET A 67 0.91 -6.01 -7.65
C MET A 67 2.25 -6.75 -7.56
N LEU A 68 2.41 -7.77 -8.39
CA LEU A 68 3.53 -8.69 -8.40
C LEU A 68 4.15 -8.82 -9.79
N ASP A 69 5.47 -8.96 -9.84
CA ASP A 69 6.17 -9.51 -10.99
C ASP A 69 5.93 -11.02 -11.02
N VAL A 70 5.24 -11.52 -12.04
CA VAL A 70 4.88 -12.94 -12.15
C VAL A 70 6.11 -13.79 -12.39
N GLU A 71 7.06 -13.28 -13.17
CA GLU A 71 8.25 -14.04 -13.59
C GLU A 71 9.25 -14.17 -12.45
N LYS A 72 9.44 -13.08 -11.69
CA LYS A 72 10.35 -13.07 -10.53
C LYS A 72 9.68 -13.48 -9.23
N SER A 73 8.35 -13.58 -9.20
CA SER A 73 7.55 -13.80 -7.98
C SER A 73 7.84 -12.78 -6.88
N VAL A 74 8.07 -11.51 -7.28
CA VAL A 74 8.39 -10.40 -6.37
C VAL A 74 7.21 -9.44 -6.31
N VAL A 75 6.82 -9.02 -5.10
CA VAL A 75 5.80 -7.99 -4.93
C VAL A 75 6.40 -6.62 -5.22
N PHE A 76 5.76 -5.90 -6.15
CA PHE A 76 6.15 -4.57 -6.56
C PHE A 76 5.58 -3.47 -5.67
N ASP A 77 4.31 -3.59 -5.31
CA ASP A 77 3.60 -2.57 -4.56
C ASP A 77 2.38 -3.17 -3.87
N ILE A 78 2.04 -2.61 -2.72
CA ILE A 78 0.89 -2.98 -1.92
C ILE A 78 0.12 -1.70 -1.62
N LYS A 79 -1.15 -1.66 -2.01
CA LYS A 79 -2.03 -0.51 -1.81
C LYS A 79 -3.22 -0.89 -0.95
N LEU A 80 -3.43 -0.11 0.10
CA LEU A 80 -4.66 -0.16 0.88
C LEU A 80 -5.66 0.83 0.26
N VAL A 81 -6.75 0.31 -0.29
CA VAL A 81 -7.81 1.07 -0.94
C VAL A 81 -9.00 1.16 0.01
N GLN A 82 -9.44 2.38 0.34
CA GLN A 82 -10.66 2.56 1.12
C GLN A 82 -11.88 2.53 0.21
N VAL A 83 -12.82 1.62 0.49
CA VAL A 83 -14.12 1.60 -0.18
C VAL A 83 -14.93 2.79 0.33
N SER A 84 -15.01 3.83 -0.49
CA SER A 84 -15.82 5.00 -0.19
C SER A 84 -17.20 4.80 -0.83
N LEU A 85 -18.25 4.77 -0.02
CA LEU A 85 -19.66 4.75 -0.46
C LEU A 85 -20.09 6.14 -1.00
N TYR A 86 -19.30 6.73 -1.89
CA TYR A 86 -19.54 8.06 -2.46
C TYR A 86 -19.53 8.00 -3.99
N SER A 87 -20.63 7.51 -4.56
CA SER A 87 -20.92 7.68 -6.00
C SER A 87 -22.39 7.91 -6.34
N TYR A 88 -23.24 8.27 -5.37
CA TYR A 88 -24.63 8.68 -5.68
C TYR A 88 -25.03 10.09 -5.25
N LEU A 89 -24.34 10.77 -4.32
CA LEU A 89 -24.75 12.13 -3.91
C LEU A 89 -23.55 13.08 -3.70
N SER A 90 -23.38 13.95 -4.69
CA SER A 90 -22.89 15.35 -4.64
C SER A 90 -21.66 15.75 -3.78
N ARG A 91 -20.62 16.17 -4.53
CA ARG A 91 -20.01 17.52 -4.52
C ARG A 91 -19.02 17.92 -3.40
N CYS A 92 -17.76 18.02 -3.83
CA CYS A 92 -16.78 19.09 -3.61
C CYS A 92 -16.38 19.50 -2.16
N SER A 93 -15.15 19.15 -1.76
CA SER A 93 -14.18 20.08 -1.16
C SER A 93 -12.79 19.41 -1.12
N SER A 94 -11.79 20.16 -1.54
CA SER A 94 -10.39 19.77 -1.68
C SER A 94 -9.73 19.36 -0.36
N GLN A 95 -9.02 18.21 -0.35
CA GLN A 95 -7.72 18.03 0.31
C GLN A 95 -7.14 16.68 -0.12
N ILE A 96 -6.17 16.76 -1.03
CA ILE A 96 -5.26 15.66 -1.38
C ILE A 96 -4.06 15.81 -0.44
N THR A 97 -3.87 14.85 0.46
CA THR A 97 -2.58 14.70 1.17
C THR A 97 -2.07 13.27 0.99
N ASP A 98 -0.84 13.25 0.49
CA ASP A 98 0.09 12.13 0.31
C ASP A 98 -0.25 11.00 -0.69
N GLY A 99 0.45 11.05 -1.82
CA GLY A 99 1.12 9.84 -2.33
C GLY A 99 0.68 9.28 -3.67
N TYR A 100 -0.25 9.89 -4.39
CA TYR A 100 -0.67 9.37 -5.69
C TYR A 100 0.13 10.00 -6.83
N TYR A 101 1.12 9.27 -7.35
CA TYR A 101 1.60 9.51 -8.71
C TYR A 101 0.46 9.19 -9.67
N LYS A 102 0.00 10.24 -10.36
CA LYS A 102 -0.92 10.14 -11.49
C LYS A 102 -0.19 9.42 -12.63
N LEU A 103 -0.40 8.11 -12.78
CA LEU A 103 0.00 7.40 -13.99
C LEU A 103 -0.86 7.92 -15.14
N CYS A 104 -0.39 8.95 -15.83
CA CYS A 104 -0.92 9.36 -17.12
C CYS A 104 -0.53 8.28 -18.15
N VAL A 105 -1.35 7.24 -18.28
CA VAL A 105 -1.32 6.39 -19.47
C VAL A 105 -2.09 7.15 -20.55
N ASN A 106 -1.37 7.58 -21.58
CA ASN A 106 -1.93 8.26 -22.75
C ASN A 106 -3.02 7.37 -23.39
N PRO A 107 -4.28 7.83 -23.51
CA PRO A 107 -5.37 7.03 -24.08
C PRO A 107 -5.43 7.12 -25.61
N GLN A 108 -4.28 7.20 -26.30
CA GLN A 108 -4.25 7.25 -27.77
C GLN A 108 -3.07 6.44 -28.32
N LEU A 109 -3.33 5.14 -28.54
CA LEU A 109 -2.90 4.34 -29.69
C LEU A 109 -3.87 3.15 -29.82
#